data_AF-A0A165EBM3-F1
#
_entry.id   AF-A0A165EBM3-F1
#
_cell.length_a   1.000
_cell.length_b   1.000
_cell.length_c   1.000
_cell.angle_alpha   90.00
_cell.angle_beta   90.00
_cell.angle_gamma   90.00
#
_symmetry.space_group_name_H-M   'P 1'
#
loop_
_entity.id
_entity.type
_entity.pdbx_description
1 polymer ?
#
loop_
_entity_poly.entity_id
_entity_poly.type
_entity_poly.pdbx_seq_one_letter_code
_entity_poly.pdbx_strand_id
1 'polypeptide(L)'
;MATIYERDVDPRLTVFVKSKKHPLYLNGRTIYLMSSQALLGCAYLARTILLDKFSVRWKEVFSSPGLPPAERGSRRLANMLTTFASVSLFVVLCSTLHAVLFGFARSVVLPVLHLLPFVSQILRPFTAHFLRGSFTLTLLFRQWPLICRTFYLAMTTVACWETAESPLFSGINVANSAADPALALVSGITSSDGCFKHFAYAELQQLASENSPTASARRTELFSDQKYNPTMWSTLVREALLTLGKDYQLLLRRGQPEAPPAPPANPPLAVPAEVKPVPLIRTSVLKATSASPLRAALDSLASDGPISTVVGSTADAGVSHIPELFQSVLHASPGGDRAIEAVKKSEEQMVGLYEQTKVKWQGGLGGILRRNAPAQVIEVVGMVEEWWTRDRVNKAVEMALPNRHLDVLAISVLCSLICASLTEDKYGVVQRDIPRMLEALVSFLVVAEEYQADISRKYNVPSEEDMKKLPKKECAEKERLAFEVANAGEVLTEVSNVLKDGIMQVVRTFGDKLAAFKFPLRTAKKLQTFVDYA
;
A
#
# COMPACT_ATOMS: atom_id res chain seq x y z
N MET A 1 9.98 61.04 -18.85
CA MET A 1 11.09 60.20 -18.36
C MET A 1 10.66 58.74 -18.35
N ALA A 2 10.48 58.17 -19.54
CA ALA A 2 10.32 56.73 -19.72
C ALA A 2 11.73 56.16 -19.83
N THR A 3 12.23 55.56 -18.75
CA THR A 3 13.44 54.74 -18.80
C THR A 3 13.25 53.68 -19.87
N ILE A 4 14.11 53.75 -20.88
CA ILE A 4 14.43 52.68 -21.82
C ILE A 4 14.51 51.38 -21.01
N TYR A 5 13.45 50.59 -21.06
CA TYR A 5 13.52 49.20 -20.64
C TYR A 5 14.41 48.55 -21.69
N GLU A 6 15.71 48.46 -21.39
CA GLU A 6 16.61 47.52 -22.03
C GLU A 6 15.82 46.21 -22.23
N ARG A 7 15.81 45.72 -23.47
CA ARG A 7 15.43 44.35 -23.81
C ARG A 7 16.46 43.44 -23.12
N ASP A 8 16.33 43.36 -21.81
CA ASP A 8 17.35 42.81 -20.95
C ASP A 8 17.28 41.29 -21.07
N VAL A 9 18.45 40.75 -21.39
CA VAL A 9 18.84 39.35 -21.33
C VAL A 9 18.09 38.63 -20.22
N ASP A 10 17.54 37.46 -20.55
CA ASP A 10 16.66 36.66 -19.70
C ASP A 10 17.02 36.83 -18.20
N PRO A 11 16.14 37.44 -17.38
CA PRO A 11 16.50 37.88 -16.05
C PRO A 11 16.85 36.67 -15.21
N ARG A 12 18.14 36.55 -14.87
CA ARG A 12 18.70 35.41 -14.14
C ARG A 12 17.87 35.12 -12.88
N LEU A 13 17.47 33.86 -12.71
CA LEU A 13 16.75 33.35 -11.53
C LEU A 13 17.67 33.25 -10.30
N THR A 14 18.38 34.33 -9.96
CA THR A 14 19.19 34.38 -8.74
C THR A 14 18.29 34.50 -7.52
N VAL A 15 18.68 33.90 -6.39
CA VAL A 15 17.95 33.99 -5.12
C VAL A 15 17.85 35.43 -4.64
N PHE A 16 18.97 36.16 -4.74
CA PHE A 16 19.05 37.57 -4.39
C PHE A 16 19.07 38.47 -5.62
N VAL A 17 18.49 39.66 -5.49
CA VAL A 17 18.55 40.72 -6.49
C VAL A 17 19.97 41.30 -6.48
N LYS A 18 20.60 41.41 -7.65
CA LYS A 18 21.91 42.07 -7.81
C LYS A 18 21.78 43.59 -7.71
N SER A 19 21.45 44.09 -6.51
CA SER A 19 21.38 45.53 -6.22
C SER A 19 22.57 45.95 -5.36
N LYS A 20 23.34 46.94 -5.82
CA LYS A 20 24.45 47.51 -5.04
C LYS A 20 23.97 48.09 -3.70
N LYS A 21 22.74 48.60 -3.63
CA LYS A 21 22.17 49.21 -2.42
C LYS A 21 21.58 48.19 -1.44
N HIS A 22 21.09 47.07 -1.96
CA HIS A 22 20.35 46.08 -1.18
C HIS A 22 20.67 44.66 -1.65
N PRO A 23 21.84 44.11 -1.27
CA PRO A 23 22.29 42.81 -1.75
C PRO A 23 21.47 41.62 -1.21
N LEU A 24 20.74 41.81 -0.09
CA LEU A 24 19.96 40.75 0.56
C LEU A 24 18.49 40.69 0.11
N TYR A 25 18.07 41.53 -0.84
CA TYR A 25 16.68 41.47 -1.33
C TYR A 25 16.43 40.18 -2.08
N LEU A 26 15.40 39.44 -1.68
CA LEU A 26 15.01 38.22 -2.36
C LEU A 26 14.36 38.55 -3.71
N ASN A 27 14.69 37.76 -4.71
CA ASN A 27 14.11 37.88 -6.04
C ASN A 27 12.70 37.29 -6.04
N GLY A 28 11.68 38.14 -6.19
CA GLY A 28 10.28 37.71 -6.19
C GLY A 28 9.94 36.72 -7.30
N ARG A 29 10.66 36.73 -8.42
CA ARG A 29 10.45 35.75 -9.51
C ARG A 29 10.89 34.35 -9.07
N THR A 30 12.06 34.26 -8.44
CA THR A 30 12.58 32.99 -7.91
C THR A 30 11.69 32.46 -6.78
N ILE A 31 11.26 33.32 -5.84
CA ILE A 31 10.33 32.91 -4.77
C ILE A 31 9.00 32.44 -5.35
N TYR A 32 8.45 33.15 -6.34
CA TYR A 32 7.20 32.75 -6.99
C TYR A 32 7.33 31.35 -7.60
N LEU A 33 8.40 31.10 -8.38
CA LEU A 33 8.65 29.80 -9.00
C LEU A 33 8.83 28.69 -7.95
N MET A 34 9.70 28.90 -6.95
CA MET A 34 9.96 27.92 -5.90
C MET A 34 8.70 27.60 -5.06
N SER A 35 7.97 28.63 -4.64
CA SER A 35 6.73 28.45 -3.88
C SER A 35 5.63 27.80 -4.72
N SER A 36 5.60 28.05 -6.03
CA SER A 36 4.66 27.39 -6.95
C SER A 36 4.94 25.90 -7.06
N GLN A 37 6.20 25.52 -7.25
CA GLN A 37 6.60 24.10 -7.31
C GLN A 37 6.42 23.41 -5.94
N ALA A 38 6.68 24.10 -4.83
CA ALA A 38 6.41 23.56 -3.50
C ALA A 38 4.91 23.32 -3.27
N LEU A 39 4.05 24.29 -3.63
CA LEU A 39 2.59 24.12 -3.54
C LEU A 39 2.11 22.98 -4.43
N LEU A 40 2.62 22.90 -5.67
CA LEU A 40 2.30 21.82 -6.60
C LEU A 40 2.72 20.46 -6.05
N GLY A 41 3.92 20.35 -5.48
CA GLY A 41 4.41 19.12 -4.85
C GLY A 41 3.56 18.71 -3.65
N CYS A 42 3.21 19.65 -2.77
CA CYS A 42 2.30 19.38 -1.64
C CYS A 42 0.90 18.96 -2.12
N ALA A 43 0.36 19.64 -3.14
CA ALA A 43 -0.94 19.30 -3.71
C ALA A 43 -0.91 17.94 -4.42
N TYR A 44 0.19 17.60 -5.09
CA TYR A 44 0.36 16.31 -5.75
C TYR A 44 0.49 15.20 -4.71
N LEU A 45 1.29 15.40 -3.66
CA LEU A 45 1.38 14.47 -2.53
C LEU A 45 0.01 14.24 -1.88
N ALA A 46 -0.73 15.33 -1.61
CA ALA A 46 -2.09 15.22 -1.10
C ALA A 46 -2.97 14.42 -2.06
N ARG A 47 -2.91 14.69 -3.36
CA ARG A 47 -3.63 13.90 -4.38
C ARG A 47 -3.23 12.42 -4.36
N THR A 48 -1.95 12.09 -4.25
CA THR A 48 -1.44 10.71 -4.15
C THR A 48 -1.98 10.01 -2.89
N ILE A 49 -2.03 10.71 -1.74
CA ILE A 49 -2.64 10.20 -0.49
C ILE A 49 -4.13 9.97 -0.67
N LEU A 50 -4.84 10.92 -1.28
CA LEU A 50 -6.30 10.86 -1.43
C LEU A 50 -6.75 9.81 -2.45
N LEU A 51 -5.97 9.61 -3.49
CA LEU A 51 -6.16 8.54 -4.46
C LEU A 51 -5.63 7.20 -3.96
N ASP A 52 -4.95 7.18 -2.81
CA ASP A 52 -4.32 5.99 -2.23
C ASP A 52 -3.43 5.28 -3.24
N LYS A 53 -2.59 6.08 -3.93
CA LYS A 53 -1.64 5.60 -4.94
C LYS A 53 -0.40 4.95 -4.32
N PHE A 54 -0.25 4.97 -2.99
CA PHE A 54 0.80 4.24 -2.28
C PHE A 54 0.53 2.73 -2.26
N SER A 55 -0.74 2.32 -2.43
CA SER A 55 -1.08 0.93 -2.68
C SER A 55 -1.10 0.65 -4.18
N VAL A 56 -0.41 -0.42 -4.58
CA VAL A 56 -0.42 -0.86 -5.99
C VAL A 56 -1.82 -1.40 -6.32
N ARG A 57 -2.59 -0.63 -7.11
CA ARG A 57 -3.93 -1.02 -7.54
C ARG A 57 -3.86 -1.80 -8.86
N TRP A 58 -4.03 -3.11 -8.77
CA TRP A 58 -3.93 -4.02 -9.90
C TRP A 58 -5.16 -4.02 -10.84
N LYS A 59 -6.20 -3.25 -10.54
CA LYS A 59 -7.50 -3.22 -11.26
C LYS A 59 -7.40 -3.01 -12.77
N GLU A 60 -6.37 -2.35 -13.27
CA GLU A 60 -6.29 -2.00 -14.70
C GLU A 60 -5.47 -2.96 -15.56
N VAL A 61 -4.56 -3.72 -14.95
CA VAL A 61 -3.56 -4.50 -15.72
C VAL A 61 -4.17 -5.80 -16.28
N PHE A 62 -5.17 -6.37 -15.60
CA PHE A 62 -5.66 -7.74 -15.90
C PHE A 62 -7.17 -7.86 -16.15
N SER A 63 -7.93 -6.77 -16.05
CA SER A 63 -9.41 -6.81 -16.07
C SER A 63 -10.09 -7.16 -17.41
N SER A 64 -9.41 -7.82 -18.37
CA SER A 64 -10.07 -8.56 -19.45
C SER A 64 -9.05 -9.27 -20.36
N PRO A 65 -8.65 -10.52 -20.03
CA PRO A 65 -7.94 -11.36 -20.99
C PRO A 65 -8.77 -11.66 -22.26
N GLY A 66 -10.09 -11.43 -22.23
CA GLY A 66 -11.01 -11.70 -23.35
C GLY A 66 -11.37 -10.52 -24.25
N LEU A 67 -10.96 -9.27 -23.95
CA LEU A 67 -11.28 -8.14 -24.84
C LEU A 67 -10.42 -8.22 -26.12
N PRO A 68 -11.02 -8.05 -27.31
CA PRO A 68 -10.28 -8.06 -28.57
C PRO A 68 -9.17 -6.99 -28.58
N PRO A 69 -8.04 -7.22 -29.29
CA PRO A 69 -6.90 -6.30 -29.31
C PRO A 69 -7.25 -4.86 -29.69
N ALA A 70 -8.24 -4.67 -30.56
CA ALA A 70 -8.72 -3.36 -31.00
C ALA A 70 -9.30 -2.53 -29.84
N GLU A 71 -10.08 -3.14 -28.95
CA GLU A 71 -10.67 -2.47 -27.79
C GLU A 71 -9.62 -2.12 -26.74
N ARG A 72 -8.57 -2.95 -26.61
CA ARG A 72 -7.42 -2.67 -25.74
C ARG A 72 -6.70 -1.38 -26.15
N GLY A 73 -6.53 -1.15 -27.45
CA GLY A 73 -5.93 0.09 -27.98
C GLY A 73 -6.78 1.32 -27.68
N SER A 74 -8.10 1.23 -27.94
CA SER A 74 -9.05 2.31 -27.65
C SER A 74 -9.09 2.67 -26.16
N ARG A 75 -9.14 1.66 -25.27
CA ARG A 75 -9.14 1.88 -23.82
C ARG A 75 -7.82 2.51 -23.33
N ARG A 76 -6.67 2.11 -23.88
CA ARG A 76 -5.38 2.74 -23.58
C ARG A 76 -5.36 4.21 -24.00
N LEU A 77 -5.83 4.52 -25.21
CA LEU A 77 -5.92 5.90 -25.68
C LEU A 77 -6.86 6.73 -24.81
N ALA A 78 -8.03 6.18 -24.48
CA ALA A 78 -8.99 6.83 -23.57
C ALA A 78 -8.35 7.12 -22.21
N ASN A 79 -7.65 6.14 -21.62
CA ASN A 79 -6.94 6.32 -20.35
C ASN A 79 -5.81 7.36 -20.45
N MET A 80 -5.08 7.42 -21.56
CA MET A 80 -4.06 8.45 -21.79
C MET A 80 -4.69 9.84 -21.89
N LEU A 81 -5.80 9.98 -22.63
CA LEU A 81 -6.52 11.24 -22.78
C LEU A 81 -7.14 11.72 -21.47
N THR A 82 -7.76 10.82 -20.69
CA THR A 82 -8.30 11.15 -19.37
C THR A 82 -7.19 11.53 -18.40
N THR A 83 -6.06 10.81 -18.42
CA THR A 83 -4.88 11.16 -17.60
C THR A 83 -4.37 12.54 -17.98
N PHE A 84 -4.15 12.82 -19.26
CA PHE A 84 -3.69 14.12 -19.75
C PHE A 84 -4.65 15.26 -19.39
N ALA A 85 -5.96 15.06 -19.56
CA ALA A 85 -6.98 16.03 -19.17
C ALA A 85 -6.97 16.28 -17.66
N SER A 86 -6.86 15.23 -16.85
CA SER A 86 -6.81 15.34 -15.38
C SER A 86 -5.56 16.07 -14.90
N VAL A 87 -4.39 15.79 -15.49
CA VAL A 87 -3.12 16.47 -15.21
C VAL A 87 -3.22 17.94 -15.58
N SER A 88 -3.73 18.24 -16.76
CA SER A 88 -3.89 19.61 -17.24
C SER A 88 -4.80 20.41 -16.30
N LEU A 89 -5.96 19.85 -15.95
CA LEU A 89 -6.89 20.48 -15.03
C LEU A 89 -6.26 20.69 -13.64
N PHE A 90 -5.59 19.68 -13.09
CA PHE A 90 -4.91 19.75 -11.81
C PHE A 90 -3.85 20.87 -11.78
N VAL A 91 -3.02 20.96 -12.83
CA VAL A 91 -1.98 21.98 -12.96
C VAL A 91 -2.59 23.38 -13.11
N VAL A 92 -3.67 23.54 -13.88
CA VAL A 92 -4.39 24.81 -14.02
C VAL A 92 -4.94 25.27 -12.66
N LEU A 93 -5.59 24.37 -11.91
CA LEU A 93 -6.14 24.68 -10.60
C LEU A 93 -5.03 25.05 -9.59
N CYS A 94 -3.96 24.25 -9.51
CA CYS A 94 -2.84 24.53 -8.61
C CYS A 94 -2.13 25.84 -8.96
N SER A 95 -1.92 26.11 -10.25
CA SER A 95 -1.27 27.35 -10.71
C SER A 95 -2.14 28.58 -10.41
N THR A 96 -3.46 28.47 -10.60
CA THR A 96 -4.41 29.54 -10.29
C THR A 96 -4.48 29.80 -8.79
N LEU A 97 -4.60 28.73 -7.99
CA LEU A 97 -4.61 28.82 -6.53
C LEU A 97 -3.32 29.45 -6.01
N HIS A 98 -2.16 29.00 -6.50
CA HIS A 98 -0.87 29.59 -6.13
C HIS A 98 -0.78 31.06 -6.49
N ALA A 99 -1.21 31.46 -7.69
CA ALA A 99 -1.20 32.86 -8.11
C ALA A 99 -2.05 33.74 -7.18
N VAL A 100 -3.24 33.26 -6.79
CA VAL A 100 -4.13 33.95 -5.84
C VAL A 100 -3.50 34.02 -4.45
N LEU A 101 -3.00 32.89 -3.93
CA LEU A 101 -2.36 32.81 -2.61
C LEU A 101 -1.12 33.68 -2.52
N PHE A 102 -0.28 33.68 -3.55
CA PHE A 102 0.91 34.53 -3.61
C PHE A 102 0.52 36.02 -3.68
N GLY A 103 -0.52 36.34 -4.45
CA GLY A 103 -1.11 37.68 -4.50
C GLY A 103 -1.58 38.14 -3.12
N PHE A 104 -2.37 37.31 -2.44
CA PHE A 104 -2.90 37.57 -1.10
C PHE A 104 -1.79 37.65 -0.03
N ALA A 105 -0.83 36.73 -0.07
CA ALA A 105 0.31 36.72 0.84
C ALA A 105 1.10 38.03 0.74
N ARG A 106 1.25 38.55 -0.48
CA ARG A 106 1.94 39.82 -0.72
C ARG A 106 1.09 41.04 -0.36
N SER A 107 -0.20 41.05 -0.68
CA SER A 107 -1.05 42.24 -0.55
C SER A 107 -1.65 42.42 0.84
N VAL A 108 -1.86 41.34 1.59
CA VAL A 108 -2.50 41.35 2.91
C VAL A 108 -1.54 40.83 3.98
N VAL A 109 -1.02 39.62 3.81
CA VAL A 109 -0.25 38.96 4.88
C VAL A 109 1.05 39.69 5.17
N LEU A 110 1.83 40.04 4.15
CA LEU A 110 3.12 40.69 4.32
C LEU A 110 2.99 42.08 4.98
N PRO A 111 2.08 42.99 4.58
CA PRO A 111 1.81 44.23 5.31
C PRO A 111 1.43 44.00 6.77
N VAL A 112 0.55 43.03 7.06
CA VAL A 112 0.14 42.70 8.42
C VAL A 112 1.34 42.21 9.25
N LEU A 113 2.19 41.34 8.70
CA LEU A 113 3.43 40.90 9.35
C LEU A 113 4.39 42.05 9.64
N HIS A 114 4.41 43.10 8.81
CA HIS A 114 5.22 44.29 9.05
C HIS A 114 4.64 45.23 10.12
N LEU A 115 3.38 45.06 10.54
CA LEU A 115 2.85 45.75 11.71
C LEU A 115 3.39 45.18 13.03
N LEU A 116 3.91 43.95 13.02
CA LEU A 116 4.52 43.31 14.18
C LEU A 116 5.98 43.79 14.34
N PRO A 117 6.35 44.43 15.47
CA PRO A 117 7.62 45.15 15.59
C PRO A 117 8.84 44.24 15.40
N PHE A 118 8.89 43.08 16.06
CA PHE A 118 10.01 42.14 15.96
C PHE A 118 10.11 41.46 14.59
N VAL A 119 8.97 41.04 14.03
CA VAL A 119 8.88 40.37 12.72
C VAL A 119 9.32 41.33 11.61
N SER A 120 8.90 42.60 11.70
CA SER A 120 9.27 43.63 10.73
C SER A 120 10.78 43.84 10.65
N GLN A 121 11.50 43.82 11.78
CA GLN A 121 12.96 44.00 11.82
C GLN A 121 13.69 42.87 11.10
N ILE A 122 13.22 41.62 11.25
CA ILE A 122 13.82 40.43 10.64
C ILE A 122 13.49 40.34 9.15
N LEU A 123 12.24 40.60 8.74
CA LEU A 123 11.83 40.42 7.34
C LEU A 123 12.26 41.57 6.43
N ARG A 124 12.29 42.82 6.94
CA ARG A 124 12.58 44.03 6.15
C ARG A 124 13.85 43.94 5.27
N PRO A 125 15.01 43.42 5.72
CA PRO A 125 16.18 43.30 4.85
C PRO A 125 15.99 42.37 3.65
N PHE A 126 14.98 41.48 3.66
CA PHE A 126 14.72 40.52 2.59
C PHE A 126 13.51 40.90 1.74
N THR A 127 12.45 41.42 2.36
CA THR A 127 11.13 41.57 1.75
C THR A 127 10.68 43.02 1.52
N ALA A 128 11.43 44.04 1.95
CA ALA A 128 10.97 45.44 1.86
C ALA A 128 10.65 45.89 0.42
N HIS A 129 11.33 45.34 -0.58
CA HIS A 129 11.03 45.60 -1.99
C HIS A 129 9.66 45.05 -2.42
N PHE A 130 9.14 44.00 -1.76
CA PHE A 130 7.81 43.46 -2.05
C PHE A 130 6.68 44.40 -1.63
N LEU A 131 6.92 45.27 -0.64
CA LEU A 131 5.95 46.29 -0.22
C LEU A 131 5.94 47.51 -1.15
N ARG A 132 7.08 47.82 -1.78
CA ARG A 132 7.24 48.98 -2.67
C ARG A 132 6.86 48.62 -4.10
N GLY A 133 5.57 48.65 -4.38
CA GLY A 133 5.04 48.56 -5.75
C GLY A 133 3.53 48.41 -5.74
N SER A 134 2.84 49.08 -6.68
CA SER A 134 1.41 48.90 -6.94
C SER A 134 1.14 47.50 -7.51
N PHE A 135 1.19 46.50 -6.63
CA PHE A 135 0.87 45.11 -6.95
C PHE A 135 -0.58 44.84 -6.55
N THR A 136 -1.47 45.44 -7.34
CA THR A 136 -2.84 44.98 -7.52
C THR A 136 -2.81 43.70 -8.37
N LEU A 137 -3.90 42.90 -8.37
CA LEU A 137 -4.05 41.70 -9.23
C LEU A 137 -3.64 41.93 -10.71
N THR A 138 -3.64 43.18 -11.16
CA THR A 138 -3.14 43.64 -12.46
C THR A 138 -1.70 43.23 -12.79
N LEU A 139 -0.83 43.02 -11.79
CA LEU A 139 0.57 42.66 -12.05
C LEU A 139 0.77 41.18 -12.41
N LEU A 140 -0.25 40.32 -12.22
CA LEU A 140 -0.27 38.98 -12.81
C LEU A 140 -0.20 39.06 -14.34
N PHE A 141 -0.97 39.96 -14.95
CA PHE A 141 -0.94 40.17 -16.40
C PHE A 141 0.41 40.73 -16.89
N ARG A 142 1.06 41.60 -16.11
CA ARG A 142 2.38 42.13 -16.46
C ARG A 142 3.50 41.09 -16.33
N GLN A 143 3.37 40.10 -15.46
CA GLN A 143 4.32 39.00 -15.32
C GLN A 143 3.84 37.72 -16.02
N TRP A 144 2.97 37.84 -17.04
CA TRP A 144 2.45 36.71 -17.80
C TRP A 144 3.53 35.71 -18.27
N PRO A 145 4.71 36.13 -18.78
CA PRO A 145 5.76 35.19 -19.17
C PRO A 145 6.26 34.32 -18.01
N LEU A 146 6.32 34.85 -16.78
CA LEU A 146 6.71 34.08 -15.59
C LEU A 146 5.63 33.06 -15.23
N ILE A 147 4.35 33.46 -15.30
CA ILE A 147 3.21 32.58 -15.04
C ILE A 147 3.20 31.44 -16.06
N CYS A 148 3.34 31.73 -17.36
CA CYS A 148 3.43 30.71 -18.40
C CYS A 148 4.61 29.76 -18.19
N ARG A 149 5.82 30.28 -17.92
CA ARG A 149 7.00 29.43 -17.65
C ARG A 149 6.78 28.54 -16.43
N THR A 150 6.20 29.08 -15.37
CA THR A 150 5.89 28.32 -14.15
C THR A 150 4.82 27.26 -14.40
N PHE A 151 3.82 27.56 -15.23
CA PHE A 151 2.78 26.63 -15.66
C PHE A 151 3.36 25.47 -16.46
N TYR A 152 4.20 25.74 -17.48
CA TYR A 152 4.85 24.68 -18.26
C TYR A 152 5.80 23.83 -17.41
N LEU A 153 6.53 24.45 -16.48
CA LEU A 153 7.33 23.73 -15.51
C LEU A 153 6.45 22.81 -14.64
N ALA A 154 5.33 23.32 -14.11
CA ALA A 154 4.39 22.51 -13.34
C ALA A 154 3.79 21.36 -14.17
N MET A 155 3.44 21.61 -15.43
CA MET A 155 2.86 20.62 -16.33
C MET A 155 3.85 19.49 -16.64
N THR A 156 5.10 19.85 -16.93
CA THR A 156 6.17 18.86 -17.16
C THR A 156 6.51 18.07 -15.90
N THR A 157 6.61 18.71 -14.73
CA THR A 157 6.83 18.03 -13.45
C THR A 157 5.73 17.01 -13.14
N VAL A 158 4.45 17.39 -13.25
CA VAL A 158 3.33 16.46 -12.98
C VAL A 158 3.25 15.36 -14.03
N ALA A 159 3.53 15.67 -15.31
CA ALA A 159 3.61 14.64 -16.35
C ALA A 159 4.71 13.62 -16.06
N CYS A 160 5.88 14.06 -15.57
CA CYS A 160 6.96 13.16 -15.14
C CYS A 160 6.53 12.28 -13.96
N TRP A 161 5.82 12.83 -12.96
CA TRP A 161 5.32 12.04 -11.83
C TRP A 161 4.25 11.03 -12.26
N GLU A 162 3.29 11.44 -13.10
CA GLU A 162 2.25 10.53 -13.58
C GLU A 162 2.80 9.45 -14.49
N THR A 163 3.81 9.74 -15.31
CA THR A 163 4.46 8.72 -16.14
C THR A 163 5.30 7.75 -15.31
N ALA A 164 5.94 8.23 -14.23
CA ALA A 164 6.68 7.38 -13.30
C ALA A 164 5.76 6.48 -12.46
N GLU A 165 4.57 6.98 -12.07
CA GLU A 165 3.57 6.22 -11.31
C GLU A 165 2.68 5.34 -12.19
N SER A 166 2.51 5.69 -13.46
CA SER A 166 1.70 4.91 -14.38
C SER A 166 2.38 3.55 -14.59
N PRO A 167 1.62 2.43 -14.54
CA PRO A 167 2.13 1.11 -14.88
C PRO A 167 2.35 1.00 -16.40
N LEU A 168 3.16 1.90 -16.97
CA LEU A 168 3.65 1.82 -18.35
C LEU A 168 4.41 0.52 -18.59
N PHE A 169 4.89 -0.12 -17.51
CA PHE A 169 5.30 -1.51 -17.51
C PHE A 169 4.06 -2.41 -17.50
N SER A 170 3.51 -2.68 -18.69
CA SER A 170 2.71 -3.88 -18.91
C SER A 170 3.44 -5.08 -18.29
N GLY A 171 2.72 -5.95 -17.58
CA GLY A 171 3.31 -7.14 -16.95
C GLY A 171 4.27 -7.83 -17.90
N ILE A 172 5.54 -7.90 -17.50
CA ILE A 172 6.57 -8.60 -18.26
C ILE A 172 6.39 -10.07 -17.93
N ASN A 173 6.03 -10.88 -18.93
CA ASN A 173 5.95 -12.33 -18.78
C ASN A 173 7.38 -12.88 -18.73
N VAL A 174 7.85 -13.21 -17.53
CA VAL A 174 9.25 -13.63 -17.30
C VAL A 174 9.38 -15.13 -17.52
N ALA A 175 8.35 -15.92 -17.22
CA ALA A 175 8.45 -17.38 -17.24
C ALA A 175 8.76 -17.91 -18.64
N ASN A 176 8.24 -17.28 -19.69
CA ASN A 176 8.53 -17.67 -21.08
C ASN A 176 10.00 -17.48 -21.49
N SER A 177 10.75 -16.64 -20.78
CA SER A 177 12.18 -16.40 -21.04
C SER A 177 13.09 -17.23 -20.14
N ALA A 178 12.54 -17.89 -19.11
CA ALA A 178 13.29 -18.71 -18.17
C ALA A 178 13.57 -20.11 -18.75
N ALA A 179 14.67 -20.72 -18.31
CA ALA A 179 15.03 -22.09 -18.70
C ALA A 179 14.01 -23.12 -18.17
N ASP A 180 13.45 -22.88 -16.99
CA ASP A 180 12.38 -23.67 -16.38
C ASP A 180 11.23 -22.71 -16.02
N PRO A 181 10.22 -22.57 -16.92
CA PRO A 181 9.12 -21.64 -16.72
C PRO A 181 8.30 -21.93 -15.45
N ALA A 182 8.08 -23.21 -15.13
CA ALA A 182 7.31 -23.61 -13.95
C ALA A 182 8.05 -23.23 -12.66
N LEU A 183 9.35 -23.51 -12.59
CA LEU A 183 10.18 -23.12 -11.45
C LEU A 183 10.23 -21.59 -11.29
N ALA A 184 10.34 -20.83 -12.38
CA ALA A 184 10.36 -19.37 -12.34
C ALA A 184 9.06 -18.80 -11.73
N LEU A 185 7.90 -19.34 -12.11
CA LEU A 185 6.60 -18.95 -11.55
C LEU A 185 6.50 -19.31 -10.05
N VAL A 186 6.87 -20.54 -9.68
CA VAL A 186 6.85 -20.97 -8.28
C VAL A 186 7.83 -20.15 -7.42
N SER A 187 9.00 -19.82 -7.95
CA SER A 187 9.96 -18.93 -7.30
C SER A 187 9.39 -17.52 -7.13
N GLY A 188 8.64 -16.99 -8.11
CA GLY A 188 7.96 -15.71 -7.98
C GLY A 188 6.87 -15.72 -6.91
N ILE A 189 6.10 -16.82 -6.81
CA ILE A 189 5.04 -17.01 -5.79
C ILE A 189 5.61 -17.12 -4.37
N THR A 190 6.80 -17.70 -4.22
CA THR A 190 7.49 -17.84 -2.92
C THR A 190 8.23 -16.56 -2.48
N SER A 191 8.33 -15.55 -3.34
CA SER A 191 8.97 -14.27 -3.02
C SER A 191 8.34 -13.57 -1.82
N SER A 192 9.12 -12.90 -0.98
CA SER A 192 8.56 -12.05 0.08
C SER A 192 7.88 -10.78 -0.44
N ASP A 193 8.23 -10.35 -1.66
CA ASP A 193 7.68 -9.16 -2.28
C ASP A 193 6.32 -9.46 -2.95
N GLY A 194 5.28 -8.76 -2.49
CA GLY A 194 3.93 -8.88 -3.02
C GLY A 194 3.83 -8.53 -4.52
N CYS A 195 4.69 -7.65 -5.04
CA CYS A 195 4.73 -7.33 -6.46
C CYS A 195 5.17 -8.53 -7.31
N PHE A 196 6.24 -9.23 -6.91
CA PHE A 196 6.68 -10.43 -7.63
C PHE A 196 5.67 -11.57 -7.53
N LYS A 197 5.05 -11.75 -6.36
CA LYS A 197 3.95 -12.71 -6.22
C LYS A 197 2.82 -12.39 -7.18
N HIS A 198 2.43 -11.13 -7.27
CA HIS A 198 1.33 -10.71 -8.14
C HIS A 198 1.60 -11.02 -9.62
N PHE A 199 2.79 -10.65 -10.12
CA PHE A 199 3.15 -10.96 -11.51
C PHE A 199 3.23 -12.46 -11.77
N ALA A 200 3.78 -13.24 -10.84
CA ALA A 200 3.85 -14.68 -10.96
C ALA A 200 2.46 -15.33 -10.99
N TYR A 201 1.54 -14.92 -10.12
CA TYR A 201 0.16 -15.42 -10.15
C TYR A 201 -0.60 -14.97 -11.40
N ALA A 202 -0.36 -13.76 -11.91
CA ALA A 202 -1.01 -13.28 -13.13
C ALA A 202 -0.56 -14.07 -14.37
N GLU A 203 0.75 -14.32 -14.50
CA GLU A 203 1.28 -15.16 -15.59
C GLU A 203 0.82 -16.62 -15.44
N LEU A 204 0.77 -17.13 -14.20
CA LEU A 204 0.25 -18.48 -13.91
C LEU A 204 -1.25 -18.60 -14.16
N GLN A 205 -2.04 -17.55 -13.95
CA GLN A 205 -3.48 -17.54 -14.27
C GLN A 205 -3.71 -17.70 -15.77
N GLN A 206 -2.89 -17.04 -16.59
CA GLN A 206 -2.90 -17.23 -18.03
C GLN A 206 -2.60 -18.70 -18.38
N LEU A 207 -1.54 -19.28 -17.80
CA LEU A 207 -1.19 -20.68 -18.01
C LEU A 207 -2.30 -21.66 -17.53
N ALA A 208 -2.96 -21.35 -16.42
CA ALA A 208 -4.00 -22.19 -15.83
C ALA A 208 -5.30 -22.18 -16.63
N SER A 209 -5.65 -21.05 -17.26
CA SER A 209 -6.89 -20.87 -18.01
C SER A 209 -6.78 -21.19 -19.51
N GLU A 210 -5.56 -21.23 -20.06
CA GLU A 210 -5.34 -21.48 -21.47
C GLU A 210 -5.55 -22.96 -21.85
N ASN A 211 -6.44 -23.22 -22.82
CA ASN A 211 -6.74 -24.58 -23.30
C ASN A 211 -5.83 -25.07 -24.43
N SER A 212 -4.67 -24.43 -24.64
CA SER A 212 -3.73 -24.83 -25.69
C SER A 212 -2.99 -26.12 -25.31
N PRO A 213 -2.58 -26.94 -26.30
CA PRO A 213 -1.81 -28.15 -26.03
C PRO A 213 -0.47 -27.83 -25.34
N THR A 214 0.12 -26.67 -25.62
CA THR A 214 1.34 -26.20 -24.96
C THR A 214 1.11 -25.86 -23.49
N ALA A 215 -0.01 -25.20 -23.15
CA ALA A 215 -0.37 -24.93 -21.76
C ALA A 215 -0.70 -26.22 -21.00
N SER A 216 -1.44 -27.14 -21.60
CA SER A 216 -1.75 -28.46 -21.04
C SER A 216 -0.49 -29.28 -20.76
N ALA A 217 0.50 -29.29 -21.68
CA ALA A 217 1.78 -29.94 -21.46
C ALA A 217 2.55 -29.35 -20.26
N ARG A 218 2.59 -28.02 -20.15
CA ARG A 218 3.24 -27.31 -19.03
C ARG A 218 2.55 -27.58 -17.69
N ARG A 219 1.21 -27.63 -17.65
CA ARG A 219 0.46 -28.01 -16.44
C ARG A 219 0.71 -29.47 -16.06
N THR A 220 0.73 -30.36 -17.04
CA THR A 220 1.08 -31.77 -16.81
C THR A 220 2.48 -31.92 -16.23
N GLU A 221 3.46 -31.17 -16.74
CA GLU A 221 4.83 -31.11 -16.18
C GLU A 221 4.83 -30.61 -14.73
N LEU A 222 4.07 -29.55 -14.43
CA LEU A 222 3.91 -29.04 -13.07
C LEU A 222 3.31 -30.09 -12.11
N PHE A 223 2.31 -30.87 -12.56
CA PHE A 223 1.67 -31.92 -11.75
C PHE A 223 2.53 -33.18 -11.57
N SER A 224 3.37 -33.48 -12.57
CA SER A 224 4.22 -34.67 -12.60
C SER A 224 5.64 -34.43 -12.08
N ASP A 225 5.90 -33.27 -11.49
CA ASP A 225 7.21 -32.93 -10.93
C ASP A 225 7.64 -33.92 -9.84
N GLN A 226 8.75 -34.62 -10.13
CA GLN A 226 9.47 -35.47 -9.19
C GLN A 226 10.91 -34.97 -8.96
N LYS A 227 11.29 -33.87 -9.62
CA LYS A 227 12.66 -33.35 -9.60
C LYS A 227 12.95 -32.60 -8.31
N TYR A 228 11.95 -31.88 -7.79
CA TYR A 228 12.10 -31.06 -6.58
C TYR A 228 11.43 -31.73 -5.37
N ASN A 229 12.00 -31.50 -4.18
CA ASN A 229 11.44 -31.93 -2.90
C ASN A 229 11.54 -30.76 -1.89
N PRO A 230 10.43 -30.08 -1.54
CA PRO A 230 9.04 -30.35 -1.96
C PRO A 230 8.81 -30.16 -3.47
N THR A 231 7.78 -30.83 -4.01
CA THR A 231 7.41 -30.67 -5.43
C THR A 231 6.94 -29.24 -5.72
N MET A 232 7.03 -28.83 -6.99
CA MET A 232 6.56 -27.51 -7.43
C MET A 232 5.08 -27.29 -7.09
N TRP A 233 4.22 -28.30 -7.34
CA TRP A 233 2.81 -28.27 -6.95
C TRP A 233 2.63 -28.08 -5.44
N SER A 234 3.32 -28.88 -4.62
CA SER A 234 3.25 -28.79 -3.17
C SER A 234 3.63 -27.40 -2.66
N THR A 235 4.69 -26.81 -3.24
CA THR A 235 5.17 -25.48 -2.89
C THR A 235 4.14 -24.41 -3.26
N LEU A 236 3.60 -24.49 -4.47
CA LEU A 236 2.58 -23.58 -4.99
C LEU A 236 1.32 -23.60 -4.13
N VAL A 237 0.76 -24.78 -3.84
CA VAL A 237 -0.45 -24.91 -3.02
C VAL A 237 -0.20 -24.39 -1.61
N ARG A 238 0.95 -24.75 -1.01
CA ARG A 238 1.29 -24.29 0.33
C ARG A 238 1.36 -22.77 0.39
N GLU A 239 2.09 -22.12 -0.52
CA GLU A 239 2.22 -20.66 -0.53
C GLU A 239 0.92 -19.93 -0.86
N ALA A 240 0.10 -20.49 -1.75
CA ALA A 240 -1.23 -19.95 -2.05
C ALA A 240 -2.13 -20.01 -0.82
N LEU A 241 -2.22 -21.17 -0.17
CA LEU A 241 -3.03 -21.34 1.05
C LEU A 241 -2.49 -20.52 2.24
N LEU A 242 -1.17 -20.31 2.35
CA LEU A 242 -0.60 -19.43 3.37
C LEU A 242 -0.95 -17.96 3.10
N THR A 243 -0.91 -17.53 1.84
CA THR A 243 -1.30 -16.16 1.46
C THR A 243 -2.77 -15.93 1.76
N LEU A 244 -3.66 -16.78 1.23
CA LEU A 244 -5.09 -16.73 1.50
C LEU A 244 -5.41 -16.88 3.00
N GLY A 245 -4.65 -17.70 3.72
CA GLY A 245 -4.81 -17.89 5.16
C GLY A 245 -4.51 -16.64 5.97
N LYS A 246 -3.49 -15.85 5.60
CA LYS A 246 -3.17 -14.57 6.25
C LYS A 246 -4.30 -13.55 6.05
N ASP A 247 -4.77 -13.40 4.82
CA ASP A 247 -5.85 -12.47 4.48
C ASP A 247 -7.19 -12.94 5.07
N TYR A 248 -7.44 -14.25 5.15
CA TYR A 248 -8.56 -14.82 5.89
C TYR A 248 -8.54 -14.46 7.38
N GLN A 249 -7.39 -14.60 8.06
CA GLN A 249 -7.27 -14.23 9.47
C GLN A 249 -7.45 -12.72 9.68
N LEU A 250 -6.93 -11.90 8.77
CA LEU A 250 -7.14 -10.45 8.81
C LEU A 250 -8.61 -10.07 8.60
N LEU A 251 -9.31 -10.76 7.70
CA LEU A 251 -10.74 -10.58 7.47
C LEU A 251 -11.59 -10.98 8.69
N LEU A 252 -11.23 -12.08 9.36
CA LEU A 252 -11.85 -12.48 10.63
C LEU A 252 -11.72 -11.38 11.70
N ARG A 253 -10.55 -10.74 11.76
CA ARG A 253 -10.25 -9.61 12.66
C ARG A 253 -10.80 -8.28 12.16
N ARG A 254 -11.54 -8.24 11.04
CA ARG A 254 -12.08 -7.01 10.44
C ARG A 254 -11.00 -5.96 10.17
N GLY A 255 -9.80 -6.39 9.75
CA GLY A 255 -8.65 -5.51 9.48
C GLY A 255 -7.85 -5.10 10.72
N GLN A 256 -8.22 -5.57 11.92
CA GLN A 256 -7.40 -5.31 13.11
C GLN A 256 -6.11 -6.14 13.09
N PRO A 257 -4.98 -5.55 13.52
CA PRO A 257 -3.71 -6.26 13.60
C PRO A 257 -3.81 -7.42 14.61
N GLU A 258 -2.90 -8.37 14.48
CA GLU A 258 -2.79 -9.45 15.46
C GLU A 258 -2.54 -8.88 16.85
N ALA A 259 -3.33 -9.31 17.83
CA ALA A 259 -3.04 -8.96 19.21
C ALA A 259 -1.61 -9.48 19.53
N PRO A 260 -0.73 -8.65 20.12
CA PRO A 260 0.61 -9.08 20.44
C PRO A 260 0.54 -10.34 21.30
N PRO A 261 1.42 -11.33 21.06
CA PRO A 261 1.40 -12.58 21.80
C PRO A 261 1.42 -12.25 23.29
N ALA A 262 0.47 -12.83 24.03
CA ALA A 262 0.41 -12.63 25.46
C ALA A 262 1.79 -12.97 26.05
N PRO A 263 2.36 -12.10 26.91
CA PRO A 263 3.67 -12.35 27.47
C PRO A 263 3.68 -13.76 28.07
N PRO A 264 4.73 -14.56 27.80
CA PRO A 264 4.78 -15.95 28.25
C PRO A 264 4.46 -15.96 29.74
N ALA A 265 3.40 -16.67 30.11
CA ALA A 265 3.00 -16.79 31.49
C ALA A 265 4.24 -17.25 32.27
N ASN A 266 4.67 -16.44 33.25
CA ASN A 266 5.85 -16.76 34.05
C ASN A 266 5.74 -18.22 34.47
N PRO A 267 6.71 -19.07 34.10
CA PRO A 267 6.64 -20.47 34.46
C PRO A 267 6.45 -20.54 35.97
N PRO A 268 5.47 -21.34 36.47
CA PRO A 268 5.30 -21.50 37.90
C PRO A 268 6.64 -21.90 38.48
N LEU A 269 7.11 -21.14 39.50
CA LEU A 269 8.34 -21.40 40.22
C LEU A 269 8.38 -22.88 40.59
N ALA A 270 9.14 -23.65 39.82
CA ALA A 270 9.32 -25.07 40.07
C ALA A 270 10.09 -25.17 41.38
N VAL A 271 9.42 -25.71 42.40
CA VAL A 271 10.10 -26.21 43.60
C VAL A 271 11.18 -27.19 43.11
N PRO A 272 12.46 -27.00 43.48
CA PRO A 272 13.54 -27.85 42.99
C PRO A 272 13.28 -29.29 43.38
N ALA A 273 12.94 -30.14 42.41
CA ALA A 273 12.97 -31.58 42.60
C ALA A 273 14.44 -32.02 42.66
N GLU A 274 14.80 -32.71 43.75
CA GLU A 274 16.13 -33.24 44.03
C GLU A 274 16.48 -34.32 43.00
N VAL A 275 17.28 -33.98 41.99
CA VAL A 275 17.75 -34.91 40.96
C VAL A 275 19.01 -35.62 41.45
N LYS A 276 18.92 -36.94 41.65
CA LYS A 276 20.10 -37.81 41.81
C LYS A 276 20.90 -37.86 40.50
N PRO A 277 22.23 -37.66 40.53
CA PRO A 277 23.04 -37.64 39.32
C PRO A 277 23.20 -39.05 38.72
N VAL A 278 22.75 -39.22 37.49
CA VAL A 278 23.08 -40.38 36.63
C VAL A 278 24.28 -39.98 35.76
N PRO A 279 25.37 -40.77 35.74
CA PRO A 279 26.56 -40.44 34.96
C PRO A 279 26.31 -40.60 33.45
N LEU A 280 26.38 -39.50 32.71
CA LEU A 280 26.33 -39.46 31.25
C LEU A 280 27.71 -39.77 30.65
N ILE A 281 27.79 -40.85 29.87
CA ILE A 281 28.93 -41.21 29.02
C ILE A 281 28.98 -40.21 27.84
N ARG A 282 30.05 -39.39 27.79
CA ARG A 282 30.35 -38.49 26.68
C ARG A 282 31.45 -39.09 25.80
N THR A 283 31.08 -39.62 24.64
CA THR A 283 32.04 -39.86 23.54
C THR A 283 31.46 -39.28 22.25
N SER A 284 32.10 -38.23 21.72
CA SER A 284 31.76 -37.62 20.44
C SER A 284 32.33 -38.48 19.30
N VAL A 285 31.46 -39.01 18.44
CA VAL A 285 31.84 -39.96 17.37
C VAL A 285 32.10 -39.28 16.03
N LEU A 286 32.05 -37.94 15.91
CA LEU A 286 32.20 -37.27 14.61
C LEU A 286 33.41 -36.34 14.56
N LYS A 287 34.30 -36.69 13.62
CA LYS A 287 35.55 -36.03 13.25
C LYS A 287 35.23 -34.72 12.51
N ALA A 288 35.53 -33.58 13.11
CA ALA A 288 35.36 -32.27 12.48
C ALA A 288 36.50 -32.00 11.47
N THR A 289 36.13 -31.74 10.22
CA THR A 289 37.04 -31.23 9.19
C THR A 289 37.21 -29.72 9.39
N SER A 290 38.44 -29.28 9.60
CA SER A 290 38.80 -27.88 9.82
C SER A 290 38.62 -27.04 8.54
N ALA A 291 37.59 -26.20 8.48
CA ALA A 291 37.48 -25.12 7.50
C ALA A 291 38.01 -23.81 8.12
N SER A 292 38.84 -23.08 7.38
CA SER A 292 39.56 -21.91 7.89
C SER A 292 38.62 -20.70 8.15
N PRO A 293 38.69 -20.05 9.32
CA PRO A 293 37.80 -18.96 9.74
C PRO A 293 37.93 -17.67 8.91
N LEU A 294 39.01 -17.51 8.15
CA LEU A 294 39.27 -16.30 7.35
C LEU A 294 38.34 -16.16 6.14
N ARG A 295 37.80 -17.27 5.61
CA ARG A 295 36.92 -17.23 4.43
C ARG A 295 35.48 -16.84 4.80
N ALA A 296 35.00 -17.24 5.98
CA ALA A 296 33.69 -16.86 6.50
C ALA A 296 33.61 -15.37 6.89
N ALA A 297 34.72 -14.79 7.37
CA ALA A 297 34.79 -13.36 7.67
C ALA A 297 34.82 -12.49 6.40
N LEU A 298 35.45 -12.97 5.32
CA LEU A 298 35.48 -12.27 4.04
C LEU A 298 34.14 -12.32 3.30
N ASP A 299 33.41 -13.44 3.37
CA ASP A 299 32.05 -13.53 2.81
C ASP A 299 31.03 -12.67 3.59
N SER A 300 31.25 -12.48 4.90
CA SER A 300 30.42 -11.58 5.73
C SER A 300 30.65 -10.09 5.42
N LEU A 301 31.80 -9.72 4.86
CA LEU A 301 32.12 -8.34 4.50
C LEU A 301 31.71 -7.99 3.07
N ALA A 302 31.47 -9.00 2.22
CA ALA A 302 31.02 -8.80 0.83
C ALA A 302 29.49 -8.78 0.66
N SER A 303 28.72 -9.03 1.73
CA SER A 303 27.26 -8.97 1.73
C SER A 303 26.77 -7.60 2.20
N ASP A 304 26.61 -6.68 1.24
CA ASP A 304 25.89 -5.42 1.46
C ASP A 304 24.39 -5.70 1.67
N GLY A 305 23.98 -5.78 2.93
CA GLY A 305 22.58 -5.87 3.37
C GLY A 305 22.44 -5.33 4.80
N PRO A 306 21.31 -4.66 5.15
CA PRO A 306 21.21 -3.89 6.38
C PRO A 306 21.18 -4.81 7.61
N ILE A 307 22.15 -4.61 8.51
CA ILE A 307 22.37 -5.38 9.75
C ILE A 307 21.14 -5.42 10.68
N SER A 308 20.14 -4.55 10.49
CA SER A 308 18.92 -4.50 11.32
C SER A 308 17.91 -5.63 11.04
N THR A 309 17.93 -6.29 9.88
CA THR A 309 17.00 -7.40 9.59
C THR A 309 17.48 -8.75 10.10
N VAL A 310 18.79 -8.91 10.36
CA VAL A 310 19.36 -10.17 10.87
C VAL A 310 19.06 -10.35 12.37
N VAL A 311 18.99 -9.28 13.14
CA VAL A 311 18.66 -9.34 14.59
C VAL A 311 17.17 -9.65 14.81
N GLY A 312 16.29 -9.24 13.89
CA GLY A 312 14.86 -9.57 13.97
C GLY A 312 14.50 -10.98 13.48
N SER A 313 15.24 -11.52 12.51
CA SER A 313 14.94 -12.83 11.90
C SER A 313 15.59 -14.03 12.62
N THR A 314 16.58 -13.81 13.48
CA THR A 314 17.16 -14.86 14.33
C THR A 314 16.43 -15.09 15.66
N ALA A 315 15.49 -14.22 16.03
CA ALA A 315 14.70 -14.39 17.24
C ALA A 315 13.59 -15.45 17.10
N ASP A 316 13.05 -15.66 15.88
CA ASP A 316 11.87 -16.52 15.67
C ASP A 316 12.15 -17.85 14.93
N ALA A 317 13.39 -18.10 14.51
CA ALA A 317 13.75 -19.34 13.81
C ALA A 317 14.88 -20.12 14.53
N GLY A 318 14.48 -21.07 15.38
CA GLY A 318 15.30 -22.26 15.69
C GLY A 318 16.50 -22.05 16.61
N VAL A 319 16.26 -22.06 17.93
CA VAL A 319 17.26 -22.05 19.01
C VAL A 319 18.19 -23.29 19.02
N SER A 320 18.06 -24.24 18.09
CA SER A 320 18.79 -25.51 18.13
C SER A 320 20.11 -25.59 17.35
N HIS A 321 20.54 -24.55 16.60
CA HIS A 321 21.80 -24.61 15.83
C HIS A 321 22.62 -23.31 15.79
N ILE A 322 22.71 -22.62 16.93
CA ILE A 322 23.74 -21.57 17.10
C ILE A 322 24.98 -22.23 17.73
N PRO A 323 26.18 -22.18 17.10
CA PRO A 323 27.40 -22.69 17.69
C PRO A 323 27.70 -22.00 19.04
N GLU A 324 28.06 -22.77 20.08
CA GLU A 324 28.32 -22.28 21.45
C GLU A 324 29.32 -21.09 21.52
N LEU A 325 30.16 -20.93 20.49
CA LEU A 325 31.07 -19.78 20.35
C LEU A 325 30.35 -18.43 20.27
N PHE A 326 29.11 -18.35 19.77
CA PHE A 326 28.32 -17.11 19.71
C PHE A 326 27.41 -16.90 20.94
N GLN A 327 27.11 -17.95 21.72
CA GLN A 327 26.43 -17.80 23.01
C GLN A 327 27.36 -17.18 24.08
N SER A 328 28.67 -17.45 24.00
CA SER A 328 29.63 -16.89 24.97
C SER A 328 29.78 -15.36 24.89
N VAL A 329 29.48 -14.75 23.74
CA VAL A 329 29.57 -13.29 23.55
C VAL A 329 28.25 -12.59 23.92
N LEU A 330 27.10 -13.27 23.77
CA LEU A 330 25.78 -12.73 24.15
C LEU A 330 25.56 -12.76 25.68
N HIS A 331 26.17 -13.68 26.41
CA HIS A 331 26.05 -13.75 27.88
C HIS A 331 27.07 -12.89 28.65
N ALA A 332 27.98 -12.18 27.97
CA ALA A 332 29.05 -11.42 28.62
C ALA A 332 28.80 -9.90 28.78
N SER A 333 27.62 -9.37 28.44
CA SER A 333 27.30 -7.96 28.69
C SER A 333 25.89 -7.75 29.24
N PRO A 334 25.72 -7.52 30.56
CA PRO A 334 24.44 -7.14 31.16
C PRO A 334 23.96 -5.72 30.77
N GLY A 335 24.53 -5.13 29.71
CA GLY A 335 24.21 -3.78 29.21
C GLY A 335 23.27 -3.74 28.00
N GLY A 336 23.08 -4.85 27.27
CA GLY A 336 22.25 -4.89 26.05
C GLY A 336 20.77 -4.61 26.32
N ASP A 337 20.19 -5.30 27.30
CA ASP A 337 18.78 -5.12 27.66
C ASP A 337 18.50 -3.73 28.23
N ARG A 338 19.44 -3.16 29.02
CA ARG A 338 19.34 -1.79 29.53
C ARG A 338 19.45 -0.74 28.43
N ALA A 339 20.22 -1.00 27.37
CA ALA A 339 20.32 -0.09 26.22
C ALA A 339 19.04 -0.10 25.38
N ILE A 340 18.45 -1.26 25.14
CA ILE A 340 17.16 -1.40 24.43
C ILE A 340 16.04 -0.75 25.25
N GLU A 341 16.02 -0.95 26.56
CA GLU A 341 15.03 -0.35 27.46
C GLU A 341 15.19 1.17 27.57
N ALA A 342 16.43 1.69 27.58
CA ALA A 342 16.71 3.12 27.55
C ALA A 342 16.29 3.77 26.23
N VAL A 343 16.49 3.09 25.09
CA VAL A 343 16.03 3.58 23.77
C VAL A 343 14.50 3.61 23.72
N LYS A 344 13.82 2.55 24.13
CA LYS A 344 12.34 2.52 24.22
C LYS A 344 11.80 3.63 25.13
N LYS A 345 12.41 3.83 26.30
CA LYS A 345 12.00 4.89 27.23
C LYS A 345 12.25 6.29 26.68
N SER A 346 13.32 6.49 25.90
CA SER A 346 13.59 7.76 25.23
C SER A 346 12.61 8.04 24.08
N GLU A 347 12.18 6.99 23.37
CA GLU A 347 11.18 7.07 22.30
C GLU A 347 9.81 7.41 22.87
N GLU A 348 9.38 6.72 23.94
CA GLU A 348 8.14 7.02 24.67
C GLU A 348 8.14 8.45 25.24
N GLN A 349 9.27 8.92 25.77
CA GLN A 349 9.41 10.30 26.26
C GLN A 349 9.35 11.33 25.13
N MET A 350 9.98 11.07 23.98
CA MET A 350 9.90 11.95 22.81
C MET A 350 8.49 11.98 22.21
N VAL A 351 7.82 10.83 22.14
CA VAL A 351 6.41 10.74 21.72
C VAL A 351 5.52 11.54 22.68
N GLY A 352 5.71 11.40 23.99
CA GLY A 352 4.97 12.18 24.99
C GLY A 352 5.21 13.70 24.91
N LEU A 353 6.46 14.13 24.68
CA LEU A 353 6.80 15.54 24.47
C LEU A 353 6.19 16.09 23.18
N TYR A 354 6.21 15.31 22.10
CA TYR A 354 5.60 15.67 20.82
C TYR A 354 4.08 15.78 20.94
N GLU A 355 3.42 14.80 21.56
CA GLU A 355 1.98 14.82 21.86
C GLU A 355 1.60 16.06 22.68
N GLN A 356 2.34 16.35 23.76
CA GLN A 356 2.04 17.48 24.64
C GLN A 356 2.28 18.84 23.97
N THR A 357 3.34 18.96 23.15
CA THR A 357 3.61 20.19 22.39
C THR A 357 2.62 20.38 21.25
N LYS A 358 2.21 19.29 20.58
CA LYS A 358 1.16 19.28 19.55
C LYS A 358 -0.17 19.76 20.10
N VAL A 359 -0.62 19.24 21.24
CA VAL A 359 -1.89 19.65 21.87
C VAL A 359 -1.86 21.14 22.26
N LYS A 360 -0.75 21.63 22.85
CA LYS A 360 -0.59 23.06 23.20
C LYS A 360 -0.60 23.97 21.98
N TRP A 361 0.11 23.57 20.91
CA TRP A 361 0.12 24.31 19.64
C TRP A 361 -1.25 24.31 18.96
N GLN A 362 -1.91 23.16 18.88
CA GLN A 362 -3.25 23.04 18.29
C GLN A 362 -4.27 23.88 19.05
N GLY A 363 -4.25 23.86 20.38
CA GLY A 363 -5.14 24.69 21.20
C GLY A 363 -4.88 26.19 21.05
N GLY A 364 -3.60 26.61 21.09
CA GLY A 364 -3.23 28.02 20.97
C GLY A 364 -3.49 28.61 19.58
N LEU A 365 -3.07 27.91 18.52
CA LEU A 365 -3.25 28.36 17.14
C LEU A 365 -4.73 28.28 16.73
N GLY A 366 -5.44 27.22 17.14
CA GLY A 366 -6.87 27.04 16.89
C GLY A 366 -7.71 28.14 17.55
N GLY A 367 -7.36 28.56 18.78
CA GLY A 367 -8.03 29.66 19.47
C GLY A 367 -7.86 31.01 18.78
N ILE A 368 -6.65 31.32 18.30
CA ILE A 368 -6.37 32.57 17.57
C ILE A 368 -7.08 32.58 16.21
N LEU A 369 -7.05 31.46 15.48
CA LEU A 369 -7.70 31.34 14.19
C LEU A 369 -9.23 31.49 14.32
N ARG A 370 -9.85 30.80 15.30
CA ARG A 370 -11.30 30.91 15.54
C ARG A 370 -11.74 32.32 15.96
N ARG A 371 -10.87 33.08 16.63
CA ARG A 371 -11.17 34.45 17.07
C ARG A 371 -11.11 35.48 15.94
N ASN A 372 -10.24 35.27 14.95
CA ASN A 372 -9.93 36.27 13.93
C ASN A 372 -10.38 35.89 12.51
N ALA A 373 -10.68 34.61 12.24
CA ALA A 373 -11.08 34.16 10.92
C ALA A 373 -12.59 34.39 10.67
N PRO A 374 -12.99 34.70 9.42
CA PRO A 374 -14.41 34.75 9.03
C PRO A 374 -15.11 33.41 9.30
N ALA A 375 -16.41 33.47 9.64
CA ALA A 375 -17.22 32.28 9.92
C ALA A 375 -17.16 31.24 8.79
N GLN A 376 -17.13 31.68 7.52
CA GLN A 376 -17.04 30.76 6.38
C GLN A 376 -15.73 29.96 6.36
N VAL A 377 -14.61 30.57 6.79
CA VAL A 377 -13.31 29.88 6.83
C VAL A 377 -13.31 28.82 7.93
N ILE A 378 -13.88 29.16 9.09
CA ILE A 378 -14.01 28.21 10.21
C ILE A 378 -14.90 27.03 9.81
N GLU A 379 -16.00 27.29 9.11
CA GLU A 379 -16.89 26.24 8.59
C GLU A 379 -16.16 25.33 7.60
N VAL A 380 -15.45 25.89 6.61
CA VAL A 380 -14.67 25.10 5.64
C VAL A 380 -13.57 24.27 6.33
N VAL A 381 -12.86 24.85 7.30
CA VAL A 381 -11.85 24.12 8.08
C VAL A 381 -12.50 22.97 8.85
N GLY A 382 -13.66 23.18 9.46
CA GLY A 382 -14.42 22.14 10.15
C GLY A 382 -14.86 21.02 9.20
N MET A 383 -15.34 21.36 8.00
CA MET A 383 -15.69 20.37 6.98
C MET A 383 -14.48 19.56 6.51
N VAL A 384 -13.31 20.20 6.34
CA VAL A 384 -12.06 19.53 5.94
C VAL A 384 -11.55 18.63 7.07
N GLU A 385 -11.59 19.12 8.31
CA GLU A 385 -11.20 18.35 9.50
C GLU A 385 -12.07 17.11 9.64
N GLU A 386 -13.40 17.26 9.63
CA GLU A 386 -14.34 16.16 9.68
C GLU A 386 -14.10 15.17 8.53
N TRP A 387 -13.91 15.67 7.30
CA TRP A 387 -13.62 14.82 6.15
C TRP A 387 -12.30 14.04 6.29
N TRP A 388 -11.30 14.62 6.96
CA TRP A 388 -9.99 14.03 7.18
C TRP A 388 -9.99 12.99 8.31
N THR A 389 -10.68 13.27 9.41
CA THR A 389 -10.66 12.42 10.62
C THR A 389 -11.77 11.37 10.66
N ARG A 390 -12.79 11.48 9.81
CA ARG A 390 -13.91 10.54 9.82
C ARG A 390 -13.47 9.17 9.30
N ASP A 391 -13.79 8.14 10.08
CA ASP A 391 -13.65 6.74 9.69
C ASP A 391 -14.55 6.44 8.48
N ARG A 392 -13.95 5.94 7.41
CA ARG A 392 -14.65 5.60 6.18
C ARG A 392 -14.88 4.09 6.14
N VAL A 393 -16.14 3.68 6.00
CA VAL A 393 -16.52 2.26 6.02
C VAL A 393 -15.79 1.48 4.92
N ASN A 394 -15.70 2.05 3.72
CA ASN A 394 -14.97 1.44 2.61
C ASN A 394 -13.49 1.22 2.94
N LYS A 395 -12.83 2.17 3.62
CA LYS A 395 -11.43 2.04 4.03
C LYS A 395 -11.24 0.96 5.10
N ALA A 396 -12.16 0.83 6.05
CA ALA A 396 -12.13 -0.26 7.02
C ALA A 396 -12.18 -1.63 6.34
N VAL A 397 -13.02 -1.78 5.31
CA VAL A 397 -13.12 -3.02 4.53
C VAL A 397 -11.90 -3.25 3.65
N GLU A 398 -11.37 -2.20 3.00
CA GLU A 398 -10.13 -2.30 2.22
C GLU A 398 -8.94 -2.73 3.09
N MET A 399 -8.86 -2.25 4.34
CA MET A 399 -7.85 -2.69 5.30
C MET A 399 -8.01 -4.15 5.75
N ALA A 400 -9.23 -4.70 5.68
CA ALA A 400 -9.47 -6.11 5.98
C ALA A 400 -9.02 -7.05 4.85
N LEU A 401 -8.86 -6.53 3.63
CA LEU A 401 -8.43 -7.28 2.44
C LEU A 401 -7.40 -6.49 1.62
N PRO A 402 -6.19 -6.25 2.17
CA PRO A 402 -5.17 -5.45 1.52
C PRO A 402 -4.68 -6.10 0.22
N ASN A 403 -4.66 -7.44 0.17
CA ASN A 403 -4.17 -8.21 -0.98
C ASN A 403 -5.29 -8.79 -1.86
N ARG A 404 -6.51 -8.26 -1.82
CA ARG A 404 -7.68 -8.87 -2.52
C ARG A 404 -7.44 -9.26 -3.98
N HIS A 405 -6.66 -8.48 -4.73
CA HIS A 405 -6.35 -8.79 -6.13
C HIS A 405 -5.39 -9.99 -6.26
N LEU A 406 -4.44 -10.11 -5.35
CA LEU A 406 -3.57 -11.28 -5.25
C LEU A 406 -4.38 -12.51 -4.87
N ASP A 407 -5.30 -12.37 -3.90
CA ASP A 407 -6.21 -13.45 -3.48
C ASP A 407 -7.07 -13.93 -4.64
N VAL A 408 -7.69 -13.01 -5.39
CA VAL A 408 -8.47 -13.31 -6.59
C VAL A 408 -7.65 -14.11 -7.61
N LEU A 409 -6.41 -13.71 -7.89
CA LEU A 409 -5.55 -14.44 -8.80
C LEU A 409 -5.20 -15.83 -8.25
N ALA A 410 -4.83 -15.94 -6.98
CA ALA A 410 -4.48 -17.20 -6.34
C ALA A 410 -5.67 -18.18 -6.35
N ILE A 411 -6.87 -17.71 -6.01
CA ILE A 411 -8.11 -18.50 -6.05
C ILE A 411 -8.40 -18.98 -7.47
N SER A 412 -8.33 -18.07 -8.46
CA SER A 412 -8.60 -18.40 -9.86
C SER A 412 -7.61 -19.44 -10.40
N VAL A 413 -6.31 -19.27 -10.09
CA VAL A 413 -5.25 -20.21 -10.43
C VAL A 413 -5.51 -21.58 -9.81
N LEU A 414 -5.75 -21.64 -8.49
CA LEU A 414 -5.97 -22.90 -7.79
C LEU A 414 -7.19 -23.64 -8.36
N CYS A 415 -8.33 -22.96 -8.50
CA CYS A 415 -9.55 -23.56 -9.05
C CYS A 415 -9.35 -24.05 -10.49
N SER A 416 -8.67 -23.28 -11.34
CA SER A 416 -8.41 -23.66 -12.73
C SER A 416 -7.46 -24.86 -12.83
N LEU A 417 -6.39 -24.89 -12.04
CA LEU A 417 -5.45 -26.02 -11.98
C LEU A 417 -6.12 -27.27 -11.41
N ILE A 418 -6.98 -27.14 -10.38
CA ILE A 418 -7.80 -28.25 -9.88
C ILE A 418 -8.67 -28.81 -11.00
N CYS A 419 -9.37 -27.97 -11.76
CA CYS A 419 -10.22 -28.44 -12.84
C CYS A 419 -9.42 -29.15 -13.95
N ALA A 420 -8.28 -28.59 -14.36
CA ALA A 420 -7.38 -29.19 -15.34
C ALA A 420 -6.79 -30.54 -14.86
N SER A 421 -6.59 -30.71 -13.55
CA SER A 421 -6.04 -31.94 -12.97
C SER A 421 -6.92 -33.18 -13.20
N LEU A 422 -8.21 -33.01 -13.50
CA LEU A 422 -9.10 -34.14 -13.78
C LEU A 422 -8.60 -34.99 -14.96
N THR A 423 -8.01 -34.34 -15.98
CA THR A 423 -7.51 -34.99 -17.20
C THR A 423 -6.00 -35.03 -17.27
N GLU A 424 -5.31 -34.07 -16.65
CA GLU A 424 -3.86 -33.86 -16.82
C GLU A 424 -3.02 -34.48 -15.67
N ASP A 425 -3.59 -34.66 -14.48
CA ASP A 425 -2.85 -35.19 -13.32
C ASP A 425 -2.89 -36.73 -13.27
N LYS A 426 -1.88 -37.35 -13.89
CA LYS A 426 -1.74 -38.82 -13.97
C LYS A 426 -1.51 -39.49 -12.61
N TYR A 427 -0.97 -38.78 -11.63
CA TYR A 427 -0.55 -39.33 -10.35
C TYR A 427 -1.49 -38.97 -9.20
N GLY A 428 -2.57 -38.24 -9.49
CA GLY A 428 -3.52 -37.75 -8.49
C GLY A 428 -2.86 -36.91 -7.40
N VAL A 429 -1.78 -36.19 -7.73
CA VAL A 429 -1.07 -35.30 -6.78
C VAL A 429 -1.96 -34.12 -6.40
N VAL A 430 -2.58 -33.47 -7.38
CA VAL A 430 -3.51 -32.35 -7.18
C VAL A 430 -4.78 -32.82 -6.47
N GLN A 431 -5.29 -33.98 -6.88
CA GLN A 431 -6.55 -34.52 -6.37
C GLN A 431 -6.52 -34.82 -4.87
N ARG A 432 -5.33 -35.13 -4.32
CA ARG A 432 -5.10 -35.33 -2.88
C ARG A 432 -5.29 -34.05 -2.07
N ASP A 433 -5.00 -32.88 -2.65
CA ASP A 433 -5.09 -31.59 -1.97
C ASP A 433 -6.47 -30.91 -2.13
N ILE A 434 -7.35 -31.43 -3.01
CA ILE A 434 -8.70 -30.87 -3.26
C ILE A 434 -9.49 -30.65 -1.96
N PRO A 435 -9.59 -31.61 -1.01
CA PRO A 435 -10.37 -31.42 0.19
C PRO A 435 -9.91 -30.21 1.00
N ARG A 436 -8.59 -30.07 1.17
CA ARG A 436 -7.96 -28.98 1.92
C ARG A 436 -8.16 -27.63 1.23
N MET A 437 -8.02 -27.59 -0.09
CA MET A 437 -8.21 -26.35 -0.86
C MET A 437 -9.68 -25.90 -0.81
N LEU A 438 -10.64 -26.80 -1.06
CA LEU A 438 -12.07 -26.47 -1.00
C LEU A 438 -12.49 -26.04 0.41
N GLU A 439 -11.97 -26.67 1.46
CA GLU A 439 -12.24 -26.25 2.84
C GLU A 439 -11.76 -24.81 3.10
N ALA A 440 -10.55 -24.46 2.66
CA ALA A 440 -10.01 -23.11 2.81
C ALA A 440 -10.84 -22.08 2.03
N LEU A 441 -11.17 -22.36 0.75
CA LEU A 441 -11.95 -21.47 -0.11
C LEU A 441 -13.36 -21.24 0.44
N VAL A 442 -14.05 -22.30 0.87
CA VAL A 442 -15.39 -22.21 1.46
C VAL A 442 -15.36 -21.46 2.79
N SER A 443 -14.36 -21.70 3.64
CA SER A 443 -14.20 -20.98 4.91
C SER A 443 -13.99 -19.49 4.67
N PHE A 444 -13.18 -19.12 3.67
CA PHE A 444 -12.97 -17.74 3.29
C PHE A 444 -14.24 -17.08 2.76
N LEU A 445 -14.97 -17.79 1.88
CA LEU A 445 -16.23 -17.29 1.33
C LEU A 445 -17.25 -16.99 2.43
N VAL A 446 -17.42 -17.90 3.39
CA VAL A 446 -18.39 -17.74 4.47
C VAL A 446 -18.07 -16.51 5.31
N VAL A 447 -16.79 -16.27 5.64
CA VAL A 447 -16.39 -15.09 6.42
C VAL A 447 -16.58 -13.79 5.64
N ALA A 448 -16.35 -13.80 4.32
CA ALA A 448 -16.61 -12.65 3.45
C ALA A 448 -18.10 -12.31 3.37
N GLU A 449 -18.97 -13.33 3.21
CA GLU A 449 -20.43 -13.16 3.21
C GLU A 449 -20.95 -12.67 4.58
N GLU A 450 -20.43 -13.23 5.68
CA GLU A 450 -20.75 -12.77 7.04
C GLU A 450 -20.34 -11.31 7.24
N TYR A 451 -19.17 -10.89 6.75
CA TYR A 451 -18.75 -9.50 6.86
C TYR A 451 -19.64 -8.56 6.04
N GLN A 452 -19.99 -8.97 4.82
CA GLN A 452 -20.89 -8.21 3.95
C GLN A 452 -22.26 -8.03 4.62
N ALA A 453 -22.80 -9.09 5.23
CA ALA A 453 -24.05 -9.02 5.99
C ALA A 453 -23.93 -8.11 7.22
N ASP A 454 -22.81 -8.15 7.95
CA ASP A 454 -22.56 -7.28 9.09
C ASP A 454 -22.54 -5.79 8.70
N ILE A 455 -21.92 -5.44 7.58
CA ILE A 455 -21.86 -4.06 7.06
C ILE A 455 -23.26 -3.59 6.67
N SER A 456 -24.00 -4.39 5.89
CA SER A 456 -25.36 -4.08 5.49
C SER A 456 -26.31 -3.91 6.69
N ARG A 457 -26.10 -4.69 7.76
CA ARG A 457 -26.88 -4.58 8.99
C ARG A 457 -26.51 -3.36 9.82
N LYS A 458 -25.22 -3.03 9.95
CA LYS A 458 -24.73 -1.89 10.73
C LYS A 458 -25.11 -0.55 10.09
N TYR A 459 -25.05 -0.48 8.77
CA TYR A 459 -25.30 0.74 8.01
C TYR A 459 -26.57 0.54 7.18
N ASN A 460 -27.72 0.58 7.85
CA ASN A 460 -29.00 0.47 7.16
C ASN A 460 -29.21 1.70 6.25
N VAL A 461 -29.13 1.48 4.94
CA VAL A 461 -29.36 2.52 3.93
C VAL A 461 -30.88 2.77 3.87
N PRO A 462 -31.37 3.97 4.22
CA PRO A 462 -32.79 4.25 4.16
C PRO A 462 -33.34 4.16 2.74
N SER A 463 -34.62 3.80 2.62
CA SER A 463 -35.32 3.82 1.33
C SER A 463 -35.38 5.24 0.76
N GLU A 464 -35.49 5.37 -0.57
CA GLU A 464 -35.60 6.67 -1.26
C GLU A 464 -36.76 7.54 -0.73
N GLU A 465 -37.83 6.92 -0.25
CA GLU A 465 -38.98 7.63 0.34
C GLU A 465 -38.65 8.27 1.69
N ASP A 466 -37.80 7.63 2.48
CA ASP A 466 -37.35 8.15 3.77
C ASP A 466 -36.32 9.25 3.57
N MET A 467 -35.50 9.15 2.52
CA MET A 467 -34.53 10.19 2.14
C MET A 467 -35.22 11.51 1.79
N LYS A 468 -36.38 11.47 1.12
CA LYS A 468 -37.18 12.67 0.77
C LYS A 468 -37.75 13.41 1.99
N LYS A 469 -37.91 12.74 3.13
CA LYS A 469 -38.47 13.33 4.36
C LYS A 469 -37.41 14.01 5.24
N LEU A 470 -36.12 13.75 4.98
CA LEU A 470 -35.02 14.25 5.79
C LEU A 470 -34.59 15.67 5.39
N PRO A 471 -34.03 16.45 6.32
CA PRO A 471 -33.44 17.74 5.98
C PRO A 471 -32.28 17.54 4.99
N LYS A 472 -32.06 18.53 4.10
CA LYS A 472 -31.07 18.45 3.00
C LYS A 472 -29.67 18.02 3.46
N LYS A 473 -29.24 18.46 4.65
CA LYS A 473 -27.93 18.12 5.21
C LYS A 473 -27.83 16.64 5.59
N GLU A 474 -28.81 16.12 6.33
CA GLU A 474 -28.85 14.70 6.71
C GLU A 474 -29.03 13.79 5.49
N CYS A 475 -29.79 14.24 4.49
CA CYS A 475 -29.93 13.53 3.23
C CYS A 475 -28.56 13.34 2.54
N ALA A 476 -27.77 14.42 2.40
CA ALA A 476 -26.42 14.35 1.81
C ALA A 476 -25.46 13.44 2.61
N GLU A 477 -25.55 13.45 3.94
CA GLU A 477 -24.75 12.57 4.80
C GLU A 477 -25.11 11.09 4.62
N LYS A 478 -26.41 10.78 4.50
CA LYS A 478 -26.89 9.40 4.28
C LYS A 478 -26.62 8.91 2.86
N GLU A 479 -26.75 9.76 1.83
CA GLU A 479 -26.35 9.41 0.46
C GLU A 479 -24.86 9.08 0.38
N ARG A 480 -24.03 9.87 1.06
CA ARG A 480 -22.59 9.62 1.15
C ARG A 480 -22.29 8.31 1.87
N LEU A 481 -22.96 8.03 2.99
CA LEU A 481 -22.82 6.75 3.69
C LEU A 481 -23.25 5.57 2.81
N ALA A 482 -24.36 5.72 2.09
CA ALA A 482 -24.84 4.70 1.15
C ALA A 482 -23.81 4.40 0.06
N PHE A 483 -23.20 5.44 -0.51
CA PHE A 483 -22.10 5.30 -1.46
C PHE A 483 -20.89 4.59 -0.85
N GLU A 484 -20.54 4.88 0.40
CA GLU A 484 -19.43 4.22 1.11
C GLU A 484 -19.72 2.75 1.41
N VAL A 485 -20.96 2.42 1.78
CA VAL A 485 -21.41 1.04 1.99
C VAL A 485 -21.44 0.27 0.67
N ALA A 486 -21.89 0.88 -0.42
CA ALA A 486 -21.86 0.28 -1.76
C ALA A 486 -20.41 -0.04 -2.18
N ASN A 487 -19.49 0.92 -2.06
CA ASN A 487 -18.07 0.68 -2.36
C ASN A 487 -17.45 -0.41 -1.46
N ALA A 488 -17.81 -0.42 -0.17
CA ALA A 488 -17.40 -1.47 0.75
C ALA A 488 -17.91 -2.86 0.31
N GLY A 489 -19.16 -2.92 -0.15
CA GLY A 489 -19.77 -4.11 -0.73
C GLY A 489 -19.06 -4.58 -2.00
N GLU A 490 -18.66 -3.67 -2.90
CA GLU A 490 -17.91 -4.00 -4.12
C GLU A 490 -16.58 -4.69 -3.79
N VAL A 491 -15.85 -4.21 -2.78
CA VAL A 491 -14.57 -4.80 -2.35
C VAL A 491 -14.73 -6.26 -1.90
N LEU A 492 -15.76 -6.54 -1.09
CA LEU A 492 -16.05 -7.92 -0.63
C LEU A 492 -16.61 -8.80 -1.75
N THR A 493 -17.41 -8.21 -2.63
CA THR A 493 -18.03 -8.90 -3.77
C THR A 493 -16.97 -9.34 -4.78
N GLU A 494 -15.90 -8.56 -4.98
CA GLU A 494 -14.78 -8.91 -5.86
C GLU A 494 -14.17 -10.28 -5.50
N VAL A 495 -13.86 -10.50 -4.22
CA VAL A 495 -13.30 -11.78 -3.73
C VAL A 495 -14.39 -12.86 -3.67
N SER A 496 -15.59 -12.51 -3.18
CA SER A 496 -16.69 -13.47 -3.00
C SER A 496 -17.17 -14.08 -4.32
N ASN A 497 -17.22 -13.29 -5.39
CA ASN A 497 -17.61 -13.78 -6.72
C ASN A 497 -16.59 -14.80 -7.25
N VAL A 498 -15.29 -14.48 -7.17
CA VAL A 498 -14.25 -15.39 -7.64
C VAL A 498 -14.20 -16.68 -6.82
N LEU A 499 -14.46 -16.61 -5.51
CA LEU A 499 -14.65 -17.78 -4.67
C LEU A 499 -15.86 -18.62 -5.12
N LYS A 500 -17.02 -18.00 -5.33
CA LYS A 500 -18.24 -18.70 -5.79
C LYS A 500 -18.05 -19.35 -7.15
N ASP A 501 -17.51 -18.61 -8.11
CA ASP A 501 -17.28 -19.07 -9.47
C ASP A 501 -16.26 -20.21 -9.49
N GLY A 502 -15.14 -20.05 -8.76
CA GLY A 502 -14.10 -21.08 -8.66
C GLY A 502 -14.61 -22.36 -7.98
N ILE A 503 -15.33 -22.24 -6.86
CA ILE A 503 -15.93 -23.39 -6.17
C ILE A 503 -16.95 -24.08 -7.09
N MET A 504 -17.83 -23.32 -7.75
CA MET A 504 -18.81 -23.86 -8.69
C MET A 504 -18.15 -24.58 -9.87
N GLN A 505 -17.04 -24.04 -10.41
CA GLN A 505 -16.28 -24.67 -11.47
C GLN A 505 -15.69 -26.02 -11.02
N VAL A 506 -15.12 -26.08 -9.82
CA VAL A 506 -14.59 -27.34 -9.25
C VAL A 506 -15.71 -28.34 -9.01
N VAL A 507 -16.84 -27.90 -8.44
CA VAL A 507 -18.02 -28.76 -8.19
C VAL A 507 -18.58 -29.32 -9.49
N ARG A 508 -18.74 -28.51 -10.54
CA ARG A 508 -19.17 -28.99 -11.87
C ARG A 508 -18.19 -29.97 -12.50
N THR A 509 -16.89 -29.76 -12.29
CA THR A 509 -15.84 -30.59 -12.89
C THR A 509 -15.72 -31.94 -12.20
N PHE A 510 -15.78 -31.98 -10.86
CA PHE A 510 -15.60 -33.23 -10.10
C PHE A 510 -16.93 -33.93 -9.78
N GLY A 511 -18.04 -33.20 -9.68
CA GLY A 511 -19.39 -33.74 -9.50
C GLY A 511 -19.47 -34.85 -8.44
N ASP A 512 -19.93 -36.02 -8.86
CA ASP A 512 -20.08 -37.22 -8.03
C ASP A 512 -18.78 -37.68 -7.36
N LYS A 513 -17.62 -37.36 -7.93
CA LYS A 513 -16.32 -37.71 -7.34
C LYS A 513 -16.06 -36.98 -6.03
N LEU A 514 -16.75 -35.85 -5.78
CA LEU A 514 -16.64 -35.15 -4.50
C LEU A 514 -17.17 -35.96 -3.32
N ALA A 515 -18.07 -36.92 -3.54
CA ALA A 515 -18.57 -37.81 -2.49
C ALA A 515 -17.48 -38.74 -1.92
N ALA A 516 -16.36 -38.93 -2.65
CA ALA A 516 -15.21 -39.69 -2.16
C ALA A 516 -14.38 -38.92 -1.13
N PHE A 517 -14.50 -37.59 -1.09
CA PHE A 517 -13.77 -36.74 -0.16
C PHE A 517 -14.54 -36.56 1.16
N LYS A 518 -13.79 -36.49 2.26
CA LYS A 518 -14.34 -36.21 3.58
C LYS A 518 -14.20 -34.73 3.89
N PHE A 519 -15.33 -34.04 4.09
CA PHE A 519 -15.36 -32.63 4.45
C PHE A 519 -15.92 -32.43 5.88
N PRO A 520 -15.46 -31.39 6.61
CA PRO A 520 -16.14 -30.95 7.82
C PRO A 520 -17.60 -30.59 7.53
N LEU A 521 -18.50 -30.81 8.50
CA LEU A 521 -19.95 -30.64 8.31
C LEU A 521 -20.35 -29.25 7.81
N ARG A 522 -19.68 -28.18 8.29
CA ARG A 522 -19.94 -26.80 7.85
C ARG A 522 -19.61 -26.62 6.37
N THR A 523 -18.45 -27.10 5.96
CA THR A 523 -17.97 -27.07 4.57
C THR A 523 -18.87 -27.91 3.67
N ALA A 524 -19.21 -29.13 4.07
CA ALA A 524 -20.09 -30.02 3.34
C ALA A 524 -21.47 -29.39 3.08
N LYS A 525 -22.10 -28.78 4.09
CA LYS A 525 -23.39 -28.10 3.94
C LYS A 525 -23.33 -26.95 2.92
N LYS A 526 -22.25 -26.15 2.95
CA LYS A 526 -22.10 -25.04 1.99
C LYS A 526 -21.81 -25.57 0.59
N LEU A 527 -20.94 -26.57 0.45
CA LEU A 527 -20.69 -27.23 -0.84
C LEU A 527 -21.95 -27.86 -1.43
N GLN A 528 -22.81 -28.47 -0.61
CA GLN A 528 -24.08 -29.03 -1.07
C GLN A 528 -24.93 -27.98 -1.79
N THR A 529 -24.97 -26.74 -1.30
CA THR A 529 -25.71 -25.67 -1.98
C THR A 529 -25.18 -25.34 -3.38
N PHE A 530 -23.89 -25.56 -3.64
CA PHE A 530 -23.31 -25.43 -4.98
C PHE A 530 -23.62 -26.65 -5.85
N VAL A 531 -23.63 -27.85 -5.27
CA VAL A 531 -24.01 -29.09 -5.96
C VAL A 531 -25.48 -29.04 -6.38
N ASP A 532 -26.37 -28.59 -5.51
CA ASP A 532 -27.81 -28.50 -5.79
C ASP A 532 -28.15 -27.47 -6.89
N TYR A 533 -27.26 -26.51 -7.14
CA TYR A 533 -27.40 -25.49 -8.17
C TYR A 533 -26.71 -25.85 -9.50
N ALA A 534 -25.72 -26.74 -9.47
CA ALA A 534 -24.92 -27.14 -10.62
C ALA A 534 -25.64 -28.17 -11.48
#